data_AF-A0AAV1M5C3-F1
#
_entry.id   AF-A0AAV1M5C3-F1
#
_cell.length_a   1.000
_cell.length_b   1.000
_cell.length_c   1.000
_cell.angle_alpha   90.00
_cell.angle_beta   90.00
_cell.angle_gamma   90.00
#
_symmetry.space_group_name_H-M   'P 1'
#
loop_
_entity.id
_entity.type
_entity.pdbx_description
1 polymer ?
#
loop_
_entity_poly.entity_id
_entity_poly.type
_entity_poly.pdbx_seq_one_letter_code
_entity_poly.pdbx_strand_id
1 'polypeptide(L)'
;MSDRDRVTRIMCINCNICVNTLRRYRALELNIRVTTLLCSWVYPQIITEDDYVCEACRDLAMISVNHSLQEISGIDDQQPGPSHRGHASVCVLCGCSILQRQSDRILRDNPTDLHQLMYTLIENRVAPRQVTETDKVCHPCWLRTQREARRTHDVNRPQSTIEEPSTADEPILAGVQSCVSNEEVRHAPNGLTLPDYRRAANNNNRCVFKDCNSTTLHGISDKLRAVVLSNHNYYIPKLARVCSEHLSSNLWETLYYSANSLDTFTADQVQHVFSFIKVNTTMDFENILEMDDRVFEYWIGFTKEKFNSILEEVPRINETRKGCLGLAALLMKMRTGDSDERIATLVQVPRRTLENSIDKIRKILCPKTWEFTS
;
A
#
# COMPACT_ATOMS: atom_id res chain seq x y z
N MET A 1 23.09 18.62 -18.04
CA MET A 1 23.37 17.36 -18.75
C MET A 1 23.86 16.34 -17.73
N SER A 2 23.32 15.13 -17.63
CA SER A 2 22.22 14.50 -18.40
C SER A 2 20.97 14.30 -17.54
N ASP A 3 19.80 14.49 -18.12
CA ASP A 3 18.59 13.83 -17.62
C ASP A 3 18.85 12.30 -17.64
N ARG A 4 18.50 11.59 -16.57
CA ARG A 4 18.51 10.13 -16.55
C ARG A 4 17.08 9.67 -16.39
N ASP A 5 16.58 8.97 -17.39
CA ASP A 5 15.18 8.56 -17.51
C ASP A 5 14.64 7.95 -16.22
N ARG A 6 13.81 8.74 -15.52
CA ARG A 6 12.71 8.14 -14.75
C ARG A 6 11.85 7.43 -15.78
N VAL A 7 11.82 6.10 -15.73
CA VAL A 7 10.86 5.31 -16.52
C VAL A 7 9.47 5.87 -16.24
N THR A 8 8.94 6.62 -17.20
CA THR A 8 7.63 7.26 -17.10
C THR A 8 6.60 6.16 -16.94
N ARG A 9 5.67 6.34 -16.00
CA ARG A 9 4.53 5.44 -15.88
C ARG A 9 3.59 5.75 -17.03
N ILE A 10 3.63 4.89 -18.04
CA ILE A 10 2.70 4.93 -19.16
C ILE A 10 1.40 4.33 -18.63
N MET A 11 0.34 5.12 -18.66
CA MET A 11 -0.97 4.75 -18.15
C MET A 11 -1.89 4.47 -19.33
N CYS A 12 -2.81 3.51 -19.19
CA CYS A 12 -3.91 3.36 -20.13
C CYS A 12 -4.85 4.56 -20.00
N ILE A 13 -5.02 5.36 -21.07
CA ILE A 13 -5.87 6.55 -21.05
C ILE A 13 -7.32 6.26 -20.61
N ASN A 14 -7.85 5.07 -20.93
CA ASN A 14 -9.22 4.69 -20.57
C ASN A 14 -9.36 4.19 -19.11
N CYS A 15 -8.55 3.21 -18.70
CA CYS A 15 -8.74 2.54 -17.39
C CYS A 15 -7.69 2.90 -16.33
N ASN A 16 -6.75 3.79 -16.64
CA ASN A 16 -5.68 4.27 -15.76
C ASN A 16 -4.86 3.14 -15.08
N ILE A 17 -4.69 2.00 -15.76
CA ILE A 17 -3.73 0.96 -15.34
C ILE A 17 -2.33 1.31 -15.87
N CYS A 18 -1.29 1.02 -15.09
CA CYS A 18 0.08 1.09 -15.56
C CYS A 18 0.32 0.04 -16.65
N VAL A 19 0.65 0.46 -17.86
CA VAL A 19 0.90 -0.42 -19.02
C VAL A 19 2.38 -0.59 -19.34
N ASN A 20 3.28 -0.30 -18.40
CA ASN A 20 4.72 -0.49 -18.59
C ASN A 20 5.09 -1.96 -18.85
N THR A 21 4.36 -2.90 -18.25
CA THR A 21 4.57 -4.36 -18.36
C THR A 21 3.40 -5.09 -19.02
N LEU A 22 2.39 -4.36 -19.52
CA LEU A 22 1.21 -4.93 -20.19
C LEU A 22 1.29 -4.63 -21.68
N ARG A 23 0.65 -5.47 -22.50
CA ARG A 23 0.49 -5.17 -23.92
C ARG A 23 -0.35 -3.90 -24.09
N ARG A 24 0.18 -2.96 -24.87
CA ARG A 24 -0.38 -1.63 -25.09
C ARG A 24 -0.30 -1.25 -26.55
N TYR A 25 -1.21 -0.37 -26.95
CA TYR A 25 -1.37 0.13 -28.31
C TYR A 25 -1.44 1.66 -28.24
N ARG A 26 -0.80 2.40 -29.16
CA ARG A 26 -1.01 3.85 -29.24
C ARG A 26 -2.47 4.09 -29.66
N ALA A 27 -3.15 5.00 -28.98
CA ALA A 27 -4.59 5.19 -29.14
C ALA A 27 -4.98 5.67 -30.55
N LEU A 28 -4.12 6.47 -31.19
CA LEU A 28 -4.30 6.99 -32.55
C LEU A 28 -3.87 6.01 -33.67
N GLU A 29 -3.13 4.94 -33.34
CA GLU A 29 -2.77 3.88 -34.31
C GLU A 29 -3.85 2.79 -34.43
N LEU A 30 -4.91 2.86 -33.62
CA LEU A 30 -6.05 1.95 -33.70
C LEU A 30 -6.95 2.29 -34.90
N ASN A 31 -7.88 1.39 -35.23
CA ASN A 31 -8.87 1.64 -36.28
C ASN A 31 -9.68 2.90 -35.93
N ILE A 32 -9.92 3.79 -36.90
CA ILE A 32 -10.58 5.09 -36.71
C ILE A 32 -11.91 5.00 -35.93
N ARG A 33 -12.71 3.94 -36.11
CA ARG A 33 -13.96 3.73 -35.35
C ARG A 33 -13.70 3.45 -33.88
N VAL A 34 -12.66 2.66 -33.59
CA VAL A 34 -12.21 2.31 -32.23
C VAL A 34 -11.62 3.53 -31.55
N THR A 35 -10.78 4.31 -32.24
CA THR A 35 -10.24 5.58 -31.73
C THR A 35 -11.35 6.59 -31.46
N THR A 36 -12.35 6.72 -32.35
CA THR A 36 -13.51 7.61 -32.15
C THR A 36 -14.33 7.20 -30.91
N LEU A 37 -14.56 5.89 -30.73
CA LEU A 37 -15.25 5.38 -29.53
C LEU A 37 -14.43 5.65 -28.26
N LEU A 38 -13.12 5.40 -28.29
CA LEU A 38 -12.22 5.71 -27.18
C LEU A 38 -12.22 7.21 -26.83
N CYS A 39 -12.21 8.11 -27.83
CA CYS A 39 -12.36 9.56 -27.62
C CYS A 39 -13.66 9.90 -26.87
N SER A 40 -14.77 9.23 -27.18
CA SER A 40 -16.04 9.44 -26.46
C SER A 40 -15.99 8.92 -25.01
N TRP A 41 -15.23 7.86 -24.73
CA TRP A 41 -15.07 7.29 -23.39
C TRP A 41 -14.15 8.13 -22.48
N VAL A 42 -13.17 8.84 -23.04
CA VAL A 42 -12.20 9.65 -22.28
C VAL A 42 -12.51 11.16 -22.29
N TYR A 43 -13.54 11.60 -23.01
CA TYR A 43 -13.98 13.00 -23.03
C TYR A 43 -14.17 13.55 -21.59
N PRO A 44 -13.63 14.73 -21.24
CA PRO A 44 -13.10 15.78 -22.13
C PRO A 44 -11.61 15.66 -22.51
N GLN A 45 -10.93 14.55 -22.22
CA GLN A 45 -9.53 14.37 -22.60
C GLN A 45 -9.38 14.29 -24.13
N ILE A 46 -8.42 15.06 -24.66
CA ILE A 46 -7.98 14.94 -26.06
C ILE A 46 -6.93 13.83 -26.12
N ILE A 47 -7.13 12.84 -26.98
CA ILE A 47 -6.16 11.78 -27.24
C ILE A 47 -5.01 12.33 -28.09
N THR A 48 -3.78 12.13 -27.63
CA THR A 48 -2.53 12.55 -28.27
C THR A 48 -1.76 11.36 -28.85
N GLU A 49 -0.68 11.63 -29.58
CA GLU A 49 0.18 10.58 -30.16
C GLU A 49 0.87 9.71 -29.09
N ASP A 50 1.09 10.25 -27.89
CA ASP A 50 1.74 9.57 -26.76
C ASP A 50 0.76 8.84 -25.83
N ASP A 51 -0.54 8.87 -26.12
CA ASP A 51 -1.55 8.16 -25.33
C ASP A 51 -1.65 6.68 -25.71
N TYR A 52 -1.69 5.83 -24.68
CA TYR A 52 -1.74 4.38 -24.84
C TYR A 52 -3.04 3.80 -24.28
N VAL A 53 -3.47 2.69 -24.88
CA VAL A 53 -4.60 1.87 -24.41
C VAL A 53 -4.09 0.46 -24.10
N CYS A 54 -4.49 -0.12 -22.96
CA CYS A 54 -4.19 -1.52 -22.64
C CYS A 54 -5.00 -2.47 -23.53
N GLU A 55 -4.48 -3.67 -23.75
CA GLU A 55 -5.13 -4.71 -24.55
C GLU A 55 -6.60 -4.92 -24.21
N ALA A 56 -6.96 -5.10 -22.94
CA ALA A 56 -8.36 -5.32 -22.57
C ALA A 56 -9.28 -4.12 -22.90
N CYS A 57 -8.78 -2.88 -22.85
CA CYS A 57 -9.58 -1.71 -23.23
C CYS A 57 -9.69 -1.54 -24.75
N ARG A 58 -8.65 -1.91 -25.50
CA ARG A 58 -8.72 -2.02 -26.97
C ARG A 58 -9.75 -3.08 -27.34
N ASP A 59 -9.69 -4.26 -26.75
CA ASP A 59 -10.52 -5.39 -27.12
C ASP A 59 -11.99 -5.15 -26.77
N LEU A 60 -12.27 -4.50 -25.63
CA LEU A 60 -13.61 -4.01 -25.32
C LEU A 60 -14.11 -3.02 -26.39
N ALA A 61 -13.29 -2.03 -26.78
CA ALA A 61 -13.68 -1.06 -27.81
C ALA A 61 -13.87 -1.71 -29.19
N MET A 62 -13.07 -2.72 -29.55
CA MET A 62 -13.25 -3.54 -30.74
C MET A 62 -14.58 -4.30 -30.71
N ILE A 63 -14.93 -4.92 -29.57
CA ILE A 63 -16.20 -5.64 -29.39
C ILE A 63 -17.39 -4.68 -29.52
N SER A 64 -17.35 -3.53 -28.83
CA SER A 64 -18.40 -2.51 -28.92
C SER A 64 -18.58 -1.99 -30.35
N VAL A 65 -17.49 -1.66 -31.06
CA VAL A 65 -17.56 -1.25 -32.47
C VAL A 65 -18.15 -2.36 -33.36
N ASN A 66 -17.77 -3.61 -33.14
CA ASN A 66 -18.31 -4.73 -33.92
C ASN A 66 -19.81 -4.95 -33.65
N HIS A 67 -20.26 -4.81 -32.40
CA HIS A 67 -21.68 -4.90 -32.03
C HIS A 67 -22.51 -3.81 -32.72
N SER A 68 -22.04 -2.56 -32.68
CA SER A 68 -22.67 -1.42 -33.37
C SER A 68 -22.75 -1.58 -34.90
N LEU A 69 -21.95 -2.48 -35.49
CA LEU A 69 -22.02 -2.83 -36.92
C LEU A 69 -22.97 -4.01 -37.20
N GLN A 70 -23.29 -4.83 -36.20
CA GLN A 70 -24.20 -5.97 -36.29
C GLN A 70 -25.65 -5.59 -35.94
N GLU A 71 -25.88 -4.60 -35.06
CA GLU A 71 -27.21 -4.06 -34.71
C GLU A 71 -27.97 -3.44 -35.90
N ILE A 72 -27.28 -3.10 -37.00
CA ILE A 72 -27.90 -2.71 -38.28
C ILE A 72 -28.68 -3.89 -38.91
N SER A 73 -28.51 -5.11 -38.38
CA SER A 73 -29.06 -6.37 -38.89
C SER A 73 -29.64 -7.28 -37.80
N GLY A 74 -30.55 -6.72 -36.97
CA GLY A 74 -31.61 -7.52 -36.32
C GLY A 74 -31.50 -7.70 -34.81
N ILE A 75 -32.44 -7.05 -34.10
CA ILE A 75 -33.05 -7.37 -32.80
C ILE A 75 -32.39 -8.52 -31.99
N ASP A 76 -31.53 -8.18 -31.03
CA ASP A 76 -31.59 -8.78 -29.68
C ASP A 76 -31.07 -7.76 -28.64
N ASP A 77 -31.74 -7.66 -27.49
CA ASP A 77 -31.68 -6.49 -26.60
C ASP A 77 -30.65 -6.67 -25.46
N GLN A 78 -29.42 -7.01 -25.84
CA GLN A 78 -28.28 -7.15 -24.91
C GLN A 78 -27.33 -5.96 -25.02
N GLN A 79 -27.72 -4.83 -24.42
CA GLN A 79 -26.83 -3.69 -24.27
C GLN A 79 -25.50 -4.11 -23.60
N PRO A 80 -24.34 -3.76 -24.17
CA PRO A 80 -23.07 -3.93 -23.47
C PRO A 80 -23.10 -3.10 -22.18
N GLY A 81 -22.87 -3.77 -21.04
CA GLY A 81 -23.09 -3.18 -19.71
C GLY A 81 -22.29 -1.90 -19.43
N PRO A 82 -22.67 -1.13 -18.39
CA PRO A 82 -22.27 0.28 -18.18
C PRO A 82 -20.78 0.53 -17.86
N SER A 83 -19.92 -0.46 -18.01
CA SER A 83 -18.48 -0.36 -17.75
C SER A 83 -17.70 -0.28 -19.06
N HIS A 84 -17.37 0.95 -19.49
CA HIS A 84 -16.46 1.24 -20.61
C HIS A 84 -14.99 0.81 -20.38
N ARG A 85 -14.70 -0.19 -19.54
CA ARG A 85 -13.35 -0.62 -19.17
C ARG A 85 -13.13 -2.12 -19.32
N GLY A 86 -12.02 -2.48 -19.95
CA GLY A 86 -11.56 -3.87 -20.03
C GLY A 86 -11.05 -4.49 -18.73
N HIS A 87 -10.93 -3.72 -17.64
CA HIS A 87 -10.50 -4.21 -16.33
C HIS A 87 -11.48 -3.79 -15.24
N ALA A 88 -12.30 -4.74 -14.77
CA ALA A 88 -13.29 -4.51 -13.70
C ALA A 88 -12.75 -4.75 -12.27
N SER A 89 -11.66 -5.52 -12.12
CA SER A 89 -11.07 -5.90 -10.83
C SER A 89 -9.72 -5.24 -10.59
N VAL A 90 -9.61 -3.93 -10.85
CA VAL A 90 -8.40 -3.14 -10.61
C VAL A 90 -8.69 -1.90 -9.75
N CYS A 91 -7.71 -1.50 -8.94
CA CYS A 91 -7.77 -0.26 -8.17
C CYS A 91 -7.69 0.95 -9.10
N VAL A 92 -8.67 1.84 -9.01
CA VAL A 92 -8.75 3.06 -9.81
C VAL A 92 -7.57 4.03 -9.63
N LEU A 93 -6.90 4.01 -8.46
CA LEU A 93 -5.79 4.91 -8.12
C LEU A 93 -4.40 4.38 -8.43
N CYS A 94 -4.20 3.06 -8.50
CA CYS A 94 -2.88 2.46 -8.71
C CYS A 94 -2.81 1.38 -9.78
N GLY A 95 -3.93 1.02 -10.40
CA GLY A 95 -4.01 -0.03 -11.42
C GLY A 95 -3.77 -1.46 -10.91
N CYS A 96 -3.38 -1.66 -9.65
CA CYS A 96 -3.17 -3.00 -9.11
C CYS A 96 -4.47 -3.81 -9.10
N SER A 97 -4.36 -5.11 -9.42
CA SER A 97 -5.47 -6.04 -9.22
C SER A 97 -6.00 -5.98 -7.78
N ILE A 98 -7.32 -5.94 -7.65
CA ILE A 98 -8.08 -6.08 -6.41
C ILE A 98 -8.85 -7.40 -6.35
N LEU A 99 -8.65 -8.29 -7.33
CA LEU A 99 -9.15 -9.65 -7.25
C LEU A 99 -8.55 -10.31 -5.99
N GLN A 100 -9.40 -10.88 -5.14
CA GLN A 100 -9.04 -11.44 -3.82
C GLN A 100 -8.41 -10.44 -2.82
N ARG A 101 -8.61 -9.12 -2.99
CA ARG A 101 -8.11 -8.10 -2.04
C ARG A 101 -9.24 -7.23 -1.51
N GLN A 102 -9.10 -6.78 -0.25
CA GLN A 102 -9.98 -5.77 0.30
C GLN A 102 -9.96 -4.51 -0.58
N SER A 103 -11.15 -4.07 -0.96
CA SER A 103 -11.36 -2.90 -1.81
C SER A 103 -12.62 -2.19 -1.40
N ASP A 104 -12.54 -0.87 -1.42
CA ASP A 104 -13.57 0.05 -0.96
C ASP A 104 -14.28 0.61 -2.20
N ARG A 105 -15.62 0.56 -2.21
CA ARG A 105 -16.44 1.17 -3.28
C ARG A 105 -16.52 2.67 -3.05
N ILE A 106 -16.54 3.43 -4.15
CA ILE A 106 -16.70 4.88 -4.09
C ILE A 106 -18.20 5.23 -4.13
N LEU A 107 -18.87 5.13 -2.97
CA LEU A 107 -20.30 5.41 -2.81
C LEU A 107 -20.52 6.86 -2.37
N ARG A 108 -21.38 7.62 -3.08
CA ARG A 108 -21.66 9.03 -2.75
C ARG A 108 -22.87 9.24 -1.83
N ASP A 109 -23.41 8.18 -1.24
CA ASP A 109 -24.62 8.25 -0.42
C ASP A 109 -24.32 8.86 0.96
N ASN A 110 -24.94 9.99 1.28
CA ASN A 110 -24.83 10.72 2.56
C ASN A 110 -23.38 10.80 3.10
N PRO A 111 -22.44 11.44 2.37
CA PRO A 111 -21.05 11.49 2.76
C PRO A 111 -20.86 12.37 4.00
N THR A 112 -19.95 11.97 4.88
CA THR A 112 -19.37 12.89 5.88
C THR A 112 -18.42 13.86 5.17
N ASP A 113 -18.14 15.02 5.78
CA ASP A 113 -17.18 16.01 5.24
C ASP A 113 -15.84 15.36 4.87
N LEU A 114 -15.37 14.41 5.70
CA LEU A 114 -14.16 13.64 5.45
C LEU A 114 -14.29 12.73 4.21
N HIS A 115 -15.41 12.04 4.01
CA HIS A 115 -15.65 11.23 2.82
C HIS A 115 -15.77 12.09 1.57
N GLN A 116 -16.42 13.25 1.64
CA GLN A 116 -16.56 14.17 0.52
C GLN A 116 -15.20 14.74 0.07
N LEU A 117 -14.33 15.06 1.02
CA LEU A 117 -12.93 15.43 0.76
C LEU A 117 -12.11 14.25 0.19
N MET A 118 -12.34 13.01 0.67
CA MET A 118 -11.73 11.82 0.06
C MET A 118 -12.17 11.62 -1.39
N TYR A 119 -13.45 11.83 -1.73
CA TYR A 119 -13.96 11.73 -3.09
C TYR A 119 -13.33 12.79 -3.99
N THR A 120 -13.26 14.04 -3.54
CA THR A 120 -12.56 15.12 -4.26
C THR A 120 -11.09 14.78 -4.53
N LEU A 121 -10.38 14.19 -3.56
CA LEU A 121 -9.00 13.74 -3.72
C LEU A 121 -8.85 12.55 -4.70
N ILE A 122 -9.83 11.65 -4.78
CA ILE A 122 -9.84 10.55 -5.74
C ILE A 122 -10.15 11.08 -7.14
N GLU A 123 -11.17 11.92 -7.29
CA GLU A 123 -11.52 12.59 -8.56
C GLU A 123 -10.32 13.35 -9.11
N ASN A 124 -9.66 14.20 -8.32
CA ASN A 124 -8.47 14.95 -8.74
C ASN A 124 -7.29 14.06 -9.17
N ARG A 125 -7.21 12.81 -8.68
CA ARG A 125 -6.15 11.84 -9.04
C ARG A 125 -6.47 10.98 -10.24
N VAL A 126 -7.75 10.91 -10.59
CA VAL A 126 -8.28 10.10 -11.69
C VAL A 126 -8.70 11.00 -12.86
N ALA A 127 -8.77 12.32 -12.63
CA ALA A 127 -8.96 13.37 -13.61
C ALA A 127 -8.03 13.20 -14.82
N PRO A 128 -8.53 13.45 -16.05
CA PRO A 128 -9.85 14.04 -16.37
C PRO A 128 -11.03 13.05 -16.30
N ARG A 129 -10.81 11.77 -15.98
CA ARG A 129 -11.86 10.75 -15.97
C ARG A 129 -12.77 10.85 -14.74
N GLN A 130 -14.09 10.83 -14.97
CA GLN A 130 -15.10 10.83 -13.90
C GLN A 130 -15.21 9.46 -13.20
N VAL A 131 -15.31 9.46 -11.87
CA VAL A 131 -15.46 8.25 -11.04
C VAL A 131 -16.88 7.68 -11.14
N THR A 132 -17.02 6.38 -11.39
CA THR A 132 -18.31 5.66 -11.52
C THR A 132 -18.60 4.77 -10.31
N GLU A 133 -19.85 4.35 -10.10
CA GLU A 133 -20.25 3.48 -8.96
C GLU A 133 -19.59 2.08 -8.98
N THR A 134 -19.18 1.63 -10.16
CA THR A 134 -18.40 0.40 -10.34
C THR A 134 -16.95 0.53 -9.86
N ASP A 135 -16.50 1.75 -9.54
CA ASP A 135 -15.11 2.04 -9.18
C ASP A 135 -14.79 1.59 -7.78
N LYS A 136 -13.65 0.93 -7.69
CA LYS A 136 -13.10 0.41 -6.46
C LYS A 136 -11.69 0.92 -6.26
N VAL A 137 -11.40 1.31 -5.03
CA VAL A 137 -10.05 1.63 -4.56
C VAL A 137 -9.54 0.41 -3.81
N CYS A 138 -8.29 -0.02 -4.01
CA CYS A 138 -7.70 -1.00 -3.10
C CYS A 138 -7.56 -0.37 -1.72
N HIS A 139 -7.74 -1.15 -0.66
CA HIS A 139 -7.73 -0.64 0.71
C HIS A 139 -6.48 0.22 1.05
N PRO A 140 -5.24 -0.11 0.60
CA PRO A 140 -4.08 0.76 0.80
C PRO A 140 -4.19 2.15 0.15
N CYS A 141 -4.84 2.27 -1.02
CA CYS A 141 -5.05 3.56 -1.68
C CYS A 141 -6.23 4.33 -1.06
N TRP A 142 -7.24 3.63 -0.54
CA TRP A 142 -8.32 4.22 0.24
C TRP A 142 -7.79 4.85 1.54
N LEU A 143 -7.03 4.09 2.34
CA LEU A 143 -6.36 4.57 3.55
C LEU A 143 -5.31 5.67 3.30
N ARG A 144 -4.66 5.68 2.12
CA ARG A 144 -3.76 6.78 1.73
C ARG A 144 -4.56 8.07 1.52
N THR A 145 -5.67 7.98 0.79
CA THR A 145 -6.58 9.11 0.55
C THR A 145 -7.20 9.60 1.85
N GLN A 146 -7.62 8.70 2.75
CA GLN A 146 -8.18 9.07 4.06
C GLN A 146 -7.16 9.83 4.94
N ARG A 147 -5.89 9.40 4.99
CA ARG A 147 -4.82 10.09 5.73
C ARG A 147 -4.48 11.47 5.16
N GLU A 148 -4.78 11.72 3.90
CA GLU A 148 -4.58 13.00 3.23
C GLU A 148 -5.77 13.92 3.45
N ALA A 149 -6.99 13.40 3.30
CA ALA A 149 -8.21 14.09 3.65
C ALA A 149 -8.18 14.56 5.12
N ARG A 150 -7.77 13.71 6.08
CA ARG A 150 -7.59 14.11 7.49
C ARG A 150 -6.60 15.26 7.64
N ARG A 151 -5.41 15.18 7.02
CA ARG A 151 -4.42 16.27 7.07
C ARG A 151 -4.93 17.59 6.48
N THR A 152 -5.68 17.54 5.37
CA THR A 152 -6.28 18.75 4.77
C THR A 152 -7.48 19.27 5.57
N HIS A 153 -8.21 18.39 6.27
CA HIS A 153 -9.34 18.75 7.13
C HIS A 153 -8.86 19.42 8.44
N ASP A 154 -7.85 18.85 9.10
CA ASP A 154 -7.34 19.37 10.38
C ASP A 154 -6.66 20.74 10.24
N VAL A 155 -6.04 21.03 9.10
CA VAL A 155 -5.47 22.36 8.77
C VAL A 155 -6.54 23.43 8.56
N ASN A 156 -7.76 23.04 8.19
CA ASN A 156 -8.85 23.98 7.86
C ASN A 156 -9.89 24.13 8.99
N ARG A 157 -9.68 23.52 10.17
CA ARG A 157 -10.61 23.64 11.30
C ARG A 157 -10.42 25.00 12.00
N PRO A 158 -11.44 25.87 12.07
CA PRO A 158 -11.35 27.09 12.86
C PRO A 158 -11.11 26.74 14.34
N GLN A 159 -10.16 27.41 14.99
CA GLN A 159 -9.93 27.25 16.42
C GLN A 159 -11.09 27.84 17.21
N SER A 160 -12.00 26.98 17.69
CA SER A 160 -13.00 27.35 18.69
C SER A 160 -12.31 27.68 20.00
N THR A 161 -12.67 28.81 20.60
CA THR A 161 -12.16 29.31 21.87
C THR A 161 -12.35 28.30 23.02
N ILE A 162 -11.38 28.22 23.92
CA ILE A 162 -11.49 27.44 25.16
C ILE A 162 -12.28 28.29 26.17
N GLU A 163 -13.40 27.76 26.66
CA GLU A 163 -14.04 28.22 27.90
C GLU A 163 -13.89 27.12 28.96
N GLU A 164 -13.24 27.46 30.08
CA GLU A 164 -13.18 26.63 31.29
C GLU A 164 -14.52 26.71 32.05
N PRO A 165 -14.92 25.62 32.73
CA PRO A 165 -15.55 25.78 34.04
C PRO A 165 -14.73 25.17 35.18
N SER A 166 -14.74 25.87 36.31
CA SER A 166 -13.95 25.62 37.52
C SER A 166 -14.42 24.45 38.40
N THR A 167 -13.47 23.93 39.18
CA THR A 167 -13.59 22.92 40.25
C THR A 167 -14.42 23.35 41.48
N ALA A 168 -15.12 22.39 42.13
CA ALA A 168 -15.52 22.42 43.55
C ALA A 168 -15.95 21.02 44.07
N ASP A 169 -15.83 20.77 45.38
CA ASP A 169 -15.74 19.44 46.01
C ASP A 169 -16.61 19.35 47.32
N GLU A 170 -16.80 18.23 48.05
CA GLU A 170 -16.24 16.86 47.95
C GLU A 170 -17.31 15.70 48.10
N PRO A 171 -17.73 15.12 49.27
CA PRO A 171 -18.20 13.71 49.28
C PRO A 171 -19.53 13.40 50.04
N ILE A 172 -19.94 12.10 50.10
CA ILE A 172 -20.27 11.32 51.34
C ILE A 172 -20.85 9.89 51.07
N LEU A 173 -20.30 8.91 51.81
CA LEU A 173 -20.72 7.53 52.22
C LEU A 173 -21.60 6.58 51.36
N ALA A 174 -20.94 5.50 50.90
CA ALA A 174 -21.13 4.06 51.23
C ALA A 174 -22.52 3.46 51.60
N GLY A 175 -22.88 2.31 50.96
CA GLY A 175 -23.86 1.36 51.50
C GLY A 175 -24.26 0.13 50.65
N VAL A 176 -23.71 -1.05 50.99
CA VAL A 176 -24.25 -2.43 50.79
C VAL A 176 -24.20 -3.11 49.40
N GLN A 177 -23.80 -4.39 49.41
CA GLN A 177 -23.62 -5.31 48.28
C GLN A 177 -24.87 -6.14 47.95
N SER A 178 -25.05 -6.57 46.69
CA SER A 178 -24.95 -8.01 46.33
C SER A 178 -24.89 -8.22 44.79
N CYS A 179 -24.56 -9.43 44.37
CA CYS A 179 -24.08 -9.82 43.04
C CYS A 179 -25.15 -10.39 42.09
N VAL A 180 -25.02 -10.11 40.78
CA VAL A 180 -25.12 -11.11 39.68
C VAL A 180 -24.13 -10.71 38.57
N SER A 181 -23.59 -11.69 37.85
CA SER A 181 -22.45 -11.58 36.91
C SER A 181 -22.79 -11.10 35.49
N ASN A 182 -21.86 -10.41 34.82
CA ASN A 182 -21.08 -10.97 33.69
C ASN A 182 -20.04 -10.00 33.08
N GLU A 183 -18.91 -10.59 32.65
CA GLU A 183 -17.81 -10.06 31.82
C GLU A 183 -17.09 -8.77 32.29
N GLU A 184 -16.03 -8.99 33.09
CA GLU A 184 -15.03 -7.98 33.46
C GLU A 184 -14.30 -7.38 32.23
N VAL A 185 -14.70 -6.18 31.81
CA VAL A 185 -13.76 -5.27 31.15
C VAL A 185 -12.74 -4.82 32.21
N ARG A 186 -11.63 -5.55 32.31
CA ARG A 186 -10.50 -5.22 33.20
C ARG A 186 -9.86 -3.90 32.80
N HIS A 187 -10.43 -2.82 33.32
CA HIS A 187 -9.82 -1.49 33.34
C HIS A 187 -8.56 -1.56 34.21
N ALA A 188 -7.41 -1.78 33.58
CA ALA A 188 -6.12 -1.64 34.26
C ALA A 188 -5.96 -0.16 34.67
N PRO A 189 -5.70 0.19 35.95
CA PRO A 189 -5.81 1.57 36.43
C PRO A 189 -4.83 2.58 35.82
N ASN A 190 -3.81 2.12 35.09
CA ASN A 190 -2.69 2.94 34.58
C ASN A 190 -2.56 2.83 33.04
N GLY A 191 -3.67 3.07 32.32
CA GLY A 191 -3.68 3.11 30.86
C GLY A 191 -3.32 4.50 30.32
N LEU A 192 -2.13 4.66 29.72
CA LEU A 192 -1.75 5.86 28.98
C LEU A 192 -2.33 5.80 27.57
N THR A 193 -3.23 6.72 27.22
CA THR A 193 -3.72 6.83 25.83
C THR A 193 -2.73 7.59 24.97
N LEU A 194 -2.32 7.01 23.83
CA LEU A 194 -1.49 7.68 22.83
C LEU A 194 -2.33 7.94 21.56
N PRO A 195 -2.59 9.19 21.16
CA PRO A 195 -3.54 9.48 20.08
C PRO A 195 -3.04 8.99 18.70
N ASP A 196 -1.76 9.18 18.41
CA ASP A 196 -1.15 8.83 17.12
C ASP A 196 -0.59 7.40 17.05
N TYR A 197 -0.61 6.66 18.16
CA TYR A 197 -0.07 5.31 18.26
C TYR A 197 -1.14 4.29 18.63
N ARG A 198 -1.06 3.13 17.98
CA ARG A 198 -1.96 2.01 18.20
C ARG A 198 -1.18 0.78 18.58
N ARG A 199 -1.82 -0.20 19.21
CA ARG A 199 -1.18 -1.48 19.55
C ARG A 199 -2.10 -2.68 19.42
N ALA A 200 -1.46 -3.83 19.33
CA ALA A 200 -2.15 -5.11 19.47
C ALA A 200 -2.46 -5.45 20.94
N ALA A 201 -3.38 -6.39 21.13
CA ALA A 201 -3.54 -7.12 22.38
C ALA A 201 -2.28 -7.96 22.70
N ASN A 202 -1.89 -8.01 23.97
CA ASN A 202 -0.74 -8.79 24.44
C ASN A 202 -1.15 -10.25 24.73
N ASN A 203 -1.49 -11.01 23.68
CA ASN A 203 -1.83 -12.43 23.79
C ASN A 203 -0.93 -13.29 22.89
N ASN A 204 -0.74 -14.56 23.27
CA ASN A 204 0.08 -15.54 22.57
C ASN A 204 -0.72 -16.57 21.76
N ASN A 205 -2.04 -16.64 21.96
CA ASN A 205 -2.90 -17.70 21.44
C ASN A 205 -3.60 -17.35 20.11
N ARG A 206 -3.44 -16.12 19.61
CA ARG A 206 -4.00 -15.67 18.33
C ARG A 206 -2.96 -14.90 17.52
N CYS A 207 -3.18 -14.84 16.22
CA CYS A 207 -2.44 -13.92 15.35
C CYS A 207 -2.75 -12.46 15.74
N VAL A 208 -1.78 -11.58 15.51
CA VAL A 208 -1.93 -10.13 15.66
C VAL A 208 -2.98 -9.55 14.71
N PHE A 209 -3.15 -10.18 13.54
CA PHE A 209 -4.19 -9.87 12.57
C PHE A 209 -5.54 -10.44 13.03
N LYS A 210 -6.57 -9.60 13.00
CA LYS A 210 -7.94 -9.95 13.37
C LYS A 210 -8.48 -11.06 12.45
N ASP A 211 -9.38 -11.88 12.99
CA ASP A 211 -10.13 -12.93 12.28
C ASP A 211 -9.26 -14.02 11.60
N CYS A 212 -7.95 -14.05 11.90
CA CYS A 212 -7.02 -15.08 11.45
C CYS A 212 -7.11 -16.35 12.33
N ASN A 213 -7.48 -17.47 11.71
CA ASN A 213 -7.68 -18.78 12.36
C ASN A 213 -6.46 -19.72 12.24
N SER A 214 -5.27 -19.19 11.93
CA SER A 214 -4.05 -20.01 11.79
C SER A 214 -3.57 -20.55 13.13
N THR A 215 -3.31 -21.86 13.19
CA THR A 215 -2.77 -22.55 14.37
C THR A 215 -1.25 -22.46 14.49
N THR A 216 -0.54 -22.24 13.37
CA THR A 216 0.92 -22.06 13.34
C THR A 216 1.28 -20.60 13.60
N LEU A 217 1.71 -20.32 14.83
CA LEU A 217 1.96 -18.97 15.34
C LEU A 217 3.43 -18.78 15.74
N HIS A 218 4.05 -17.74 15.18
CA HIS A 218 5.45 -17.40 15.39
C HIS A 218 5.63 -16.23 16.35
N GLY A 219 6.71 -16.25 17.12
CA GLY A 219 7.21 -15.07 17.80
C GLY A 219 7.64 -13.99 16.79
N ILE A 220 7.33 -12.73 17.09
CA ILE A 220 7.81 -11.58 16.32
C ILE A 220 9.17 -11.16 16.91
N SER A 221 10.15 -10.79 16.10
CA SER A 221 11.48 -10.33 16.56
C SER A 221 11.44 -8.84 16.94
N ASP A 222 12.25 -8.40 17.91
CA ASP A 222 12.22 -6.99 18.37
C ASP A 222 12.66 -6.01 17.28
N LYS A 223 13.55 -6.44 16.37
CA LYS A 223 13.87 -5.69 15.14
C LYS A 223 12.61 -5.47 14.27
N LEU A 224 11.79 -6.50 14.06
CA LEU A 224 10.53 -6.37 13.31
C LEU A 224 9.49 -5.53 14.07
N ARG A 225 9.43 -5.61 15.41
CA ARG A 225 8.59 -4.70 16.23
C ARG A 225 9.01 -3.23 16.04
N ALA A 226 10.31 -2.95 16.07
CA ALA A 226 10.84 -1.61 15.86
C ALA A 226 10.49 -1.06 14.47
N VAL A 227 10.64 -1.89 13.42
CA VAL A 227 10.26 -1.55 12.04
C VAL A 227 8.76 -1.30 11.90
N VAL A 228 7.89 -2.12 12.49
CA VAL A 228 6.43 -1.91 12.41
C VAL A 228 6.02 -0.65 13.18
N LEU A 229 6.64 -0.39 14.33
CA LEU A 229 6.39 0.82 15.11
C LEU A 229 6.82 2.09 14.37
N SER A 230 8.02 2.13 13.77
CA SER A 230 8.52 3.31 13.07
C SER A 230 7.83 3.56 11.72
N ASN A 231 7.37 2.51 11.05
CA ASN A 231 6.76 2.62 9.73
C ASN A 231 5.24 2.82 9.76
N HIS A 232 4.56 2.35 10.81
CA HIS A 232 3.09 2.28 10.87
C HIS A 232 2.48 2.83 12.17
N ASN A 233 3.29 3.45 13.05
CA ASN A 233 2.90 3.89 14.40
C ASN A 233 2.20 2.77 15.22
N TYR A 234 2.59 1.52 14.98
CA TYR A 234 1.91 0.36 15.54
C TYR A 234 2.82 -0.46 16.45
N TYR A 235 2.49 -0.51 17.73
CA TYR A 235 3.23 -1.29 18.72
C TYR A 235 2.73 -2.73 18.80
N ILE A 236 3.68 -3.66 18.74
CA ILE A 236 3.45 -5.09 18.87
C ILE A 236 4.02 -5.56 20.22
N PRO A 237 3.19 -6.00 21.17
CA PRO A 237 3.65 -6.51 22.47
C PRO A 237 4.57 -7.75 22.36
N LYS A 238 5.27 -8.08 23.46
CA LYS A 238 6.20 -9.22 23.53
C LYS A 238 5.50 -10.58 23.32
N LEU A 239 4.29 -10.75 23.85
CA LEU A 239 3.57 -12.02 23.74
C LEU A 239 2.82 -12.18 22.42
N ALA A 240 2.60 -11.10 21.67
CA ALA A 240 1.95 -11.13 20.36
C ALA A 240 2.64 -12.11 19.40
N ARG A 241 1.83 -12.76 18.56
CA ARG A 241 2.27 -13.75 17.56
C ARG A 241 1.71 -13.42 16.18
N VAL A 242 2.33 -13.99 15.14
CA VAL A 242 1.88 -13.87 13.74
C VAL A 242 2.00 -15.21 13.03
N CYS A 243 1.10 -15.53 12.09
CA CYS A 243 1.25 -16.73 11.25
C CYS A 243 2.15 -16.45 10.03
N SER A 244 2.66 -17.50 9.38
CA SER A 244 3.56 -17.38 8.22
C SER A 244 2.92 -16.61 7.04
N GLU A 245 1.62 -16.78 6.82
CA GLU A 245 0.86 -16.08 5.77
C GLU A 245 0.83 -14.56 6.01
N HIS A 246 0.46 -14.13 7.23
CA HIS A 246 0.42 -12.71 7.55
C HIS A 246 1.82 -12.08 7.63
N LEU A 247 2.82 -12.83 8.10
CA LEU A 247 4.23 -12.41 8.10
C LEU A 247 4.74 -12.11 6.67
N SER A 248 4.46 -13.00 5.71
CA SER A 248 4.87 -12.85 4.30
C SER A 248 4.01 -11.86 3.50
N SER A 249 2.73 -11.68 3.86
CA SER A 249 1.84 -10.70 3.22
C SER A 249 2.34 -9.26 3.33
N ASN A 250 3.00 -8.92 4.46
CA ASN A 250 3.49 -7.57 4.78
C ASN A 250 2.37 -6.51 4.80
N LEU A 251 1.22 -6.84 5.40
CA LEU A 251 0.03 -5.97 5.53
C LEU A 251 -0.04 -5.24 6.89
N TRP A 252 1.09 -4.96 7.52
CA TRP A 252 1.17 -4.44 8.90
C TRP A 252 0.50 -3.06 9.06
N GLU A 253 0.38 -2.29 7.99
CA GLU A 253 -0.36 -1.03 7.96
C GLU A 253 -1.87 -1.18 8.23
N THR A 254 -2.44 -2.37 8.01
CA THR A 254 -3.87 -2.64 8.28
C THR A 254 -4.16 -2.75 9.78
N LEU A 255 -3.16 -3.13 10.59
CA LEU A 255 -3.32 -3.36 12.02
C LEU A 255 -3.73 -2.10 12.80
N TYR A 256 -3.28 -0.92 12.36
CA TYR A 256 -3.60 0.36 13.00
C TYR A 256 -5.12 0.66 13.00
N TYR A 257 -5.83 0.24 11.97
CA TYR A 257 -7.28 0.47 11.80
C TYR A 257 -8.13 -0.76 12.14
N SER A 258 -7.50 -1.86 12.56
CA SER A 258 -8.19 -3.10 12.87
C SER A 258 -9.02 -2.95 14.15
N ALA A 259 -10.20 -3.58 14.21
CA ALA A 259 -11.07 -3.51 15.39
C ALA A 259 -10.50 -4.18 16.66
N ASN A 260 -9.41 -4.96 16.56
CA ASN A 260 -8.65 -5.47 17.71
C ASN A 260 -7.48 -4.55 18.12
N SER A 261 -7.41 -3.35 17.55
CA SER A 261 -6.41 -2.33 17.84
C SER A 261 -6.79 -1.49 19.06
N LEU A 262 -5.81 -1.16 19.89
CA LEU A 262 -5.98 -0.46 21.16
C LEU A 262 -5.08 0.78 21.19
N ASP A 263 -5.55 1.87 21.78
CA ASP A 263 -4.83 3.14 22.00
C ASP A 263 -4.31 3.31 23.44
N THR A 264 -4.71 2.43 24.36
CA THR A 264 -4.31 2.45 25.77
C THR A 264 -3.07 1.60 26.01
N PHE A 265 -1.99 2.18 26.52
CA PHE A 265 -0.70 1.54 26.77
C PHE A 265 -0.40 1.42 28.27
N THR A 266 0.35 0.40 28.68
CA THR A 266 0.92 0.36 30.04
C THR A 266 2.32 0.99 30.06
N ALA A 267 2.78 1.43 31.24
CA ALA A 267 4.14 1.94 31.42
C ALA A 267 5.22 0.96 30.89
N ASP A 268 5.07 -0.35 31.16
CA ASP A 268 5.98 -1.39 30.66
C ASP A 268 6.02 -1.47 29.12
N GLN A 269 4.88 -1.20 28.46
CA GLN A 269 4.80 -1.21 27.00
C GLN A 269 5.51 0.01 26.41
N VAL A 270 5.38 1.17 27.04
CA VAL A 270 6.11 2.40 26.68
C VAL A 270 7.61 2.23 26.94
N GLN A 271 8.02 1.65 28.06
CA GLN A 271 9.43 1.29 28.31
C GLN A 271 9.97 0.28 27.28
N HIS A 272 9.15 -0.68 26.85
CA HIS A 272 9.53 -1.59 25.76
C HIS A 272 9.72 -0.86 24.42
N VAL A 273 8.91 0.17 24.12
CA VAL A 273 9.15 1.04 22.95
C VAL A 273 10.53 1.71 23.03
N PHE A 274 10.90 2.26 24.19
CA PHE A 274 12.22 2.86 24.37
C PHE A 274 13.40 1.87 24.22
N SER A 275 13.18 0.56 24.43
CA SER A 275 14.21 -0.46 24.19
C SER A 275 14.60 -0.56 22.70
N PHE A 276 13.69 -0.24 21.78
CA PHE A 276 13.95 -0.26 20.35
C PHE A 276 14.88 0.88 19.90
N ILE A 277 14.91 2.02 20.61
CA ILE A 277 15.77 3.17 20.26
C ILE A 277 17.26 2.83 20.38
N LYS A 278 17.62 1.83 21.21
CA LYS A 278 18.99 1.30 21.31
C LYS A 278 19.35 0.30 20.21
N VAL A 279 18.38 -0.19 19.45
CA VAL A 279 18.60 -1.13 18.35
C VAL A 279 18.68 -0.33 17.06
N ASN A 280 19.90 0.00 16.63
CA ASN A 280 20.14 0.49 15.28
C ASN A 280 19.48 -0.46 14.27
N THR A 281 18.42 -0.01 13.60
CA THR A 281 17.68 -0.77 12.58
C THR A 281 18.42 -0.81 11.25
N THR A 282 19.75 -0.86 11.30
CA THR A 282 20.67 -0.79 10.18
C THR A 282 20.74 -2.16 9.53
N MET A 283 20.42 -2.24 8.23
CA MET A 283 20.52 -3.48 7.49
C MET A 283 21.86 -3.60 6.80
N ASP A 284 22.74 -4.41 7.38
CA ASP A 284 24.02 -4.75 6.81
C ASP A 284 23.89 -5.92 5.82
N PHE A 285 23.83 -5.59 4.53
CA PHE A 285 23.84 -6.56 3.44
C PHE A 285 25.25 -6.98 3.00
N GLU A 286 26.30 -6.50 3.66
CA GLU A 286 27.65 -7.07 3.54
C GLU A 286 27.81 -8.28 4.48
N ASN A 287 27.01 -8.38 5.57
CA ASN A 287 26.92 -9.55 6.45
C ASN A 287 25.48 -10.08 6.65
N ILE A 288 24.90 -10.62 5.58
CA ILE A 288 23.52 -11.14 5.56
C ILE A 288 23.29 -12.25 6.58
N LEU A 289 24.30 -13.06 6.90
CA LEU A 289 24.15 -14.20 7.82
C LEU A 289 23.73 -13.74 9.23
N GLU A 290 24.26 -12.62 9.72
CA GLU A 290 23.94 -12.04 11.03
C GLU A 290 22.62 -11.24 11.07
N MET A 291 21.97 -11.01 9.93
CA MET A 291 20.64 -10.41 9.91
C MET A 291 19.60 -11.35 10.52
N ASP A 292 18.54 -10.79 11.14
CA ASP A 292 17.40 -11.60 11.60
C ASP A 292 16.61 -12.07 10.37
N ASP A 293 16.39 -13.37 10.21
CA ASP A 293 15.78 -13.96 9.00
C ASP A 293 14.43 -13.32 8.67
N ARG A 294 13.63 -13.01 9.70
CA ARG A 294 12.30 -12.41 9.54
C ARG A 294 12.37 -10.94 9.14
N VAL A 295 13.37 -10.20 9.62
CA VAL A 295 13.65 -8.82 9.15
C VAL A 295 14.12 -8.84 7.71
N PHE A 296 15.01 -9.77 7.37
CA PHE A 296 15.49 -9.94 5.99
C PHE A 296 14.31 -10.24 5.06
N GLU A 297 13.49 -11.24 5.39
CA GLU A 297 12.32 -11.63 4.59
C GLU A 297 11.26 -10.51 4.50
N TYR A 298 11.01 -9.77 5.58
CA TYR A 298 10.11 -8.60 5.57
C TYR A 298 10.53 -7.56 4.51
N TRP A 299 11.83 -7.24 4.45
CA TRP A 299 12.35 -6.19 3.57
C TRP A 299 12.59 -6.68 2.15
N ILE A 300 13.09 -7.89 1.97
CA ILE A 300 13.50 -8.46 0.69
C ILE A 300 12.35 -9.18 -0.02
N GLY A 301 11.39 -9.74 0.73
CA GLY A 301 10.29 -10.56 0.22
C GLY A 301 10.68 -12.02 -0.08
N PHE A 302 11.91 -12.43 0.23
CA PHE A 302 12.42 -13.79 0.07
C PHE A 302 13.23 -14.22 1.30
N THR A 303 13.33 -15.53 1.54
CA THR A 303 14.23 -16.11 2.53
C THR A 303 15.70 -15.95 2.10
N LYS A 304 16.64 -16.10 3.05
CA LYS A 304 18.09 -16.00 2.76
C LYS A 304 18.56 -17.06 1.76
N GLU A 305 18.01 -18.27 1.82
CA GLU A 305 18.35 -19.38 0.92
C GLU A 305 17.96 -19.03 -0.51
N LYS A 306 16.76 -18.49 -0.72
CA LYS A 306 16.29 -18.05 -2.03
C LYS A 306 17.05 -16.83 -2.55
N PHE A 307 17.46 -15.93 -1.66
CA PHE A 307 18.34 -14.81 -2.03
C PHE A 307 19.73 -15.30 -2.46
N ASN A 308 20.32 -16.26 -1.74
CA ASN A 308 21.60 -16.87 -2.09
C ASN A 308 21.53 -17.66 -3.41
N SER A 309 20.44 -18.39 -3.67
CA SER A 309 20.23 -19.06 -4.98
C SER A 309 20.23 -18.06 -6.15
N ILE A 310 19.69 -16.85 -5.99
CA ILE A 310 19.80 -15.78 -7.02
C ILE A 310 21.25 -15.34 -7.23
N LEU A 311 22.07 -15.29 -6.16
CA LEU A 311 23.50 -14.94 -6.26
C LEU A 311 24.33 -16.06 -6.91
N GLU A 312 23.97 -17.32 -6.67
CA GLU A 312 24.59 -18.50 -7.29
C GLU A 312 24.21 -18.64 -8.76
N GLU A 313 22.94 -18.42 -9.11
CA GLU A 313 22.42 -18.43 -10.49
C GLU A 313 22.96 -17.26 -11.33
N VAL A 314 23.33 -16.14 -10.70
CA VAL A 314 23.85 -14.94 -11.39
C VAL A 314 25.18 -14.46 -10.78
N PRO A 315 26.30 -15.19 -10.98
CA PRO A 315 27.60 -14.88 -10.34
C PRO A 315 28.13 -13.46 -10.59
N ARG A 316 27.76 -12.85 -11.72
CA ARG A 316 28.08 -11.46 -12.10
C ARG A 316 27.61 -10.42 -11.06
N ILE A 317 26.62 -10.77 -10.23
CA ILE A 317 26.18 -9.93 -9.10
C ILE A 317 27.26 -9.90 -8.02
N ASN A 318 27.88 -11.03 -7.68
CA ASN A 318 28.96 -11.11 -6.68
C ASN A 318 30.27 -10.48 -7.20
N GLU A 319 30.56 -10.60 -8.49
CA GLU A 319 31.69 -9.91 -9.15
C GLU A 319 31.54 -8.37 -9.12
N THR A 320 30.32 -7.86 -8.97
CA THR A 320 30.04 -6.43 -8.96
C THR A 320 30.29 -5.84 -7.58
N ARG A 321 31.12 -4.79 -7.48
CA ARG A 321 31.33 -4.03 -6.24
C ARG A 321 30.00 -3.54 -5.65
N LYS A 322 29.71 -3.95 -4.40
CA LYS A 322 28.41 -3.75 -3.71
C LYS A 322 27.22 -4.29 -4.50
N GLY A 323 27.40 -5.41 -5.21
CA GLY A 323 26.36 -6.05 -6.01
C GLY A 323 25.32 -6.78 -5.17
N CYS A 324 25.74 -7.49 -4.12
CA CYS A 324 24.83 -8.07 -3.12
C CYS A 324 23.91 -6.99 -2.50
N LEU A 325 24.48 -5.88 -2.01
CA LEU A 325 23.73 -4.71 -1.55
C LEU A 325 22.82 -4.12 -2.63
N GLY A 326 23.29 -4.05 -3.89
CA GLY A 326 22.50 -3.56 -5.02
C GLY A 326 21.29 -4.44 -5.34
N LEU A 327 21.43 -5.77 -5.22
CA LEU A 327 20.34 -6.73 -5.36
C LEU A 327 19.35 -6.59 -4.21
N ALA A 328 19.84 -6.56 -2.96
CA ALA A 328 19.02 -6.35 -1.78
C ALA A 328 18.20 -5.05 -1.88
N ALA A 329 18.84 -3.93 -2.22
CA ALA A 329 18.19 -2.64 -2.38
C ALA A 329 17.17 -2.62 -3.55
N LEU A 330 17.46 -3.30 -4.66
CA LEU A 330 16.50 -3.46 -5.77
C LEU A 330 15.26 -4.27 -5.33
N LEU A 331 15.46 -5.39 -4.63
CA LEU A 331 14.38 -6.23 -4.09
C LEU A 331 13.54 -5.47 -3.06
N MET A 332 14.17 -4.77 -2.11
CA MET A 332 13.50 -3.87 -1.17
C MET A 332 12.63 -2.84 -1.89
N LYS A 333 13.19 -2.16 -2.90
CA LYS A 333 12.47 -1.14 -3.67
C LYS A 333 11.25 -1.71 -4.39
N MET A 334 11.35 -2.93 -4.93
CA MET A 334 10.22 -3.64 -5.55
C MET A 334 9.21 -4.14 -4.52
N ARG A 335 9.65 -4.54 -3.31
CA ARG A 335 8.79 -5.13 -2.26
C ARG A 335 8.00 -4.12 -1.45
N THR A 336 8.60 -2.97 -1.11
CA THR A 336 7.99 -1.94 -0.25
C THR A 336 7.53 -0.71 -1.03
N GLY A 337 8.09 -0.46 -2.21
CA GLY A 337 7.83 0.75 -3.00
C GLY A 337 8.49 2.02 -2.42
N ASP A 338 9.46 1.87 -1.52
CA ASP A 338 10.14 2.98 -0.87
C ASP A 338 11.03 3.80 -1.81
N SER A 339 11.23 5.07 -1.45
CA SER A 339 12.19 5.96 -2.12
C SER A 339 13.63 5.51 -1.90
N ASP A 340 14.52 5.81 -2.85
CA ASP A 340 15.96 5.57 -2.71
C ASP A 340 16.56 6.26 -1.48
N GLU A 341 16.03 7.42 -1.07
CA GLU A 341 16.42 8.15 0.14
C GLU A 341 16.23 7.31 1.42
N ARG A 342 15.04 6.71 1.56
CA ARG A 342 14.68 5.87 2.72
C ARG A 342 15.48 4.58 2.75
N ILE A 343 15.65 3.93 1.59
CA ILE A 343 16.45 2.71 1.48
C ILE A 343 17.92 3.02 1.78
N ALA A 344 18.46 4.13 1.26
CA ALA A 344 19.83 4.58 1.50
C ALA A 344 20.12 4.84 2.99
N THR A 345 19.17 5.48 3.69
CA THR A 345 19.22 5.68 5.15
C THR A 345 19.27 4.34 5.90
N LEU A 346 18.40 3.40 5.50
CA LEU A 346 18.21 2.09 6.14
C LEU A 346 19.40 1.14 5.97
N VAL A 347 20.12 1.24 4.85
CA VAL A 347 21.34 0.47 4.55
C VAL A 347 22.63 1.28 4.73
N GLN A 348 22.55 2.47 5.35
CA GLN A 348 23.66 3.35 5.68
C GLN A 348 24.66 3.63 4.54
N VAL A 349 24.18 3.82 3.31
CA VAL A 349 25.03 4.29 2.20
C VAL A 349 24.52 5.61 1.62
N PRO A 350 25.39 6.46 1.05
CA PRO A 350 24.94 7.64 0.32
C PRO A 350 23.98 7.24 -0.81
N ARG A 351 22.87 7.98 -0.97
CA ARG A 351 21.83 7.67 -1.97
C ARG A 351 22.39 7.46 -3.39
N ARG A 352 23.33 8.31 -3.83
CA ARG A 352 24.00 8.14 -5.14
C ARG A 352 24.76 6.81 -5.26
N THR A 353 25.31 6.29 -4.17
CA THR A 353 25.95 4.97 -4.15
C THR A 353 24.92 3.87 -4.31
N LEU A 354 23.78 3.99 -3.61
CA LEU A 354 22.65 3.05 -3.72
C LEU A 354 22.11 3.00 -5.16
N GLU A 355 21.77 4.15 -5.73
CA GLU A 355 21.23 4.27 -7.10
C GLU A 355 22.18 3.62 -8.13
N ASN A 356 23.48 3.92 -8.06
CA ASN A 356 24.48 3.31 -8.95
C ASN A 356 24.64 1.79 -8.74
N SER A 357 24.48 1.28 -7.52
CA SER A 357 24.48 -0.18 -7.26
C SER A 357 23.23 -0.85 -7.84
N ILE A 358 22.04 -0.27 -7.61
CA ILE A 358 20.77 -0.77 -8.16
C ILE A 358 20.81 -0.80 -9.69
N ASP A 359 21.29 0.26 -10.34
CA ASP A 359 21.35 0.34 -11.80
C ASP A 359 22.31 -0.68 -12.43
N LYS A 360 23.43 -0.99 -11.76
CA LYS A 360 24.32 -2.09 -12.20
C LYS A 360 23.62 -3.43 -12.12
N ILE A 361 22.91 -3.71 -11.03
CA ILE A 361 22.19 -4.98 -10.88
C ILE A 361 21.02 -5.09 -11.87
N ARG A 362 20.28 -3.99 -12.15
CA ARG A 362 19.29 -3.97 -13.25
C ARG A 362 19.90 -4.36 -14.60
N LYS A 363 21.07 -3.83 -14.94
CA LYS A 363 21.77 -4.17 -16.20
C LYS A 363 22.24 -5.63 -16.27
N ILE A 364 22.54 -6.24 -15.12
CA ILE A 364 22.92 -7.66 -15.02
C ILE A 364 21.69 -8.57 -15.14
N LEU A 365 20.59 -8.23 -14.45
CA LEU A 365 19.34 -9.01 -14.46
C LEU A 365 18.48 -8.80 -15.71
N CYS A 366 18.60 -7.65 -16.39
CA CYS A 366 17.92 -7.35 -17.65
C CYS A 366 18.91 -6.84 -18.72
N PRO A 367 19.72 -7.73 -19.35
CA PRO A 367 20.78 -7.31 -20.26
C PRO A 367 20.34 -6.73 -21.60
N LYS A 368 19.03 -6.74 -21.92
CA LYS A 368 18.50 -6.30 -23.22
C LYS A 368 17.33 -5.33 -23.06
N THR A 369 17.57 -4.06 -23.36
CA THR A 369 16.62 -3.17 -24.04
C THR A 369 17.34 -1.87 -24.47
N TRP A 370 17.17 -1.49 -25.74
CA TRP A 370 17.66 -0.24 -26.36
C TRP A 370 19.18 0.00 -26.46
N GLU A 371 19.84 -0.82 -27.27
CA GLU A 371 20.77 -0.26 -28.26
C GLU A 371 20.00 -0.05 -29.57
N PHE A 372 19.62 1.19 -29.86
CA PHE A 372 19.42 1.69 -31.21
C PHE A 372 20.12 3.05 -31.30
N THR A 373 21.28 3.04 -31.92
CA THR A 373 22.04 4.22 -32.33
C THR A 373 21.55 4.69 -33.70
N SER A 374 21.78 5.98 -33.98
CA SER A 374 21.38 6.75 -35.19
C SER A 374 19.99 7.36 -35.11
#